data_AF-A0A6F9AR01-F1
#
_entry.id   AF-A0A6F9AR01-F1
#
_cell.length_a   1.000
_cell.length_b   1.000
_cell.length_c   1.000
_cell.angle_alpha   90.00
_cell.angle_beta   90.00
_cell.angle_gamma   90.00
#
_symmetry.space_group_name_H-M   'P 1'
#
loop_
_entity.id
_entity.type
_entity.pdbx_description
1 polymer ?
#
loop_
_entity_poly.entity_id
_entity_poly.type
_entity_poly.pdbx_seq_one_letter_code
_entity_poly.pdbx_strand_id
1 'polypeptide(L)'
;MSRHQNGEEEYRNPTEVKKCQIVMPCHANHRQELSVGELLKWMDSTACLSAERHAGCPCVTASVDDIHFEHTIGVGQVVNIKAKVNRAFNTSMEVGIVVSCEDLFSDSHWRVCQAVATFVSQRTTEGKVQLRPLVPRTQAEQVEHSLAAERRRMRLVHADIIKDLLTNRAFQQERTRVESVELVLPPHANHQVNTFGGQIMAWMENVATIAASRLCNAHPTLQSIDMFHFRGPSHVGDRLVLKAIVNNAFKNSMEVGVCAEAYQGEEPLRHINSAFMIFEVRDREGKPCTLPRIQPEPLYIISCKQTEVPLSVPWDHSNQVYLSYNNVSALKMLAARNNWVLNSEKNKVNLYTLEQKQVLSFKVETEVDVPAERAFMLLSDLSKRVEWDPNYERCELILRVDDDDSLYRLVTPSIGQGGVSNSPSSNQGGMVQDFILLASRRPPCDSGDPYVIALRSVTLPTHPPIEGYNRGEVLCAGFSILEVSKNISKISYFNQASPEVLPYISTDIAGLSSSFYGIFCSCNTFLQENREDHASTPSPN
;
A
#
# COMPACT_ATOMS: atom_id res chain seq x y z
N MET A 1 -22.66 69.80 29.81
CA MET A 1 -22.75 69.17 28.47
C MET A 1 -21.75 68.03 28.42
N SER A 2 -22.20 66.82 28.75
CA SER A 2 -21.43 65.57 28.69
C SER A 2 -21.28 65.12 27.23
N ARG A 3 -20.05 65.02 26.73
CA ARG A 3 -19.75 64.20 25.55
C ARG A 3 -19.26 62.85 26.04
N HIS A 4 -20.17 61.90 26.16
CA HIS A 4 -19.84 60.48 26.11
C HIS A 4 -19.38 60.17 24.68
N GLN A 5 -18.06 60.09 24.45
CA GLN A 5 -17.53 59.34 23.33
C GLN A 5 -17.37 57.89 23.83
N ASN A 6 -18.40 57.08 23.59
CA ASN A 6 -18.24 55.64 23.59
C ASN A 6 -17.32 55.29 22.43
N GLY A 7 -16.05 55.02 22.71
CA GLY A 7 -15.24 54.21 21.80
C GLY A 7 -15.78 52.79 21.87
N GLU A 8 -16.44 52.33 20.80
CA GLU A 8 -16.65 50.90 20.61
C GLU A 8 -15.27 50.27 20.46
N GLU A 9 -14.74 49.68 21.54
CA GLU A 9 -13.57 48.80 21.45
C GLU A 9 -13.94 47.65 20.50
N GLU A 10 -13.32 47.63 19.32
CA GLU A 10 -13.50 46.59 18.32
C GLU A 10 -13.22 45.22 18.97
N TYR A 11 -14.27 44.40 19.12
CA TYR A 11 -14.18 43.14 19.83
C TYR A 11 -13.13 42.24 19.18
N ARG A 12 -12.05 41.96 19.92
CA ARG A 12 -11.02 41.01 19.51
C ARG A 12 -11.16 39.71 20.28
N ASN A 13 -11.16 38.59 19.56
CA ASN A 13 -11.17 37.28 20.19
C ASN A 13 -9.91 37.13 21.08
N PRO A 14 -10.05 36.80 22.38
CA PRO A 14 -8.93 36.79 23.33
C PRO A 14 -7.87 35.73 22.99
N THR A 15 -8.22 34.71 22.21
CA THR A 15 -7.30 33.65 21.79
C THR A 15 -6.54 34.01 20.50
N GLU A 16 -6.90 35.13 19.84
CA GLU A 16 -6.37 35.47 18.53
C GLU A 16 -4.89 35.88 18.56
N VAL A 17 -4.07 35.17 17.80
CA VAL A 17 -2.66 35.49 17.53
C VAL A 17 -2.52 35.96 16.09
N LYS A 18 -1.72 37.00 15.88
CA LYS A 18 -1.33 37.45 14.55
C LYS A 18 0.19 37.38 14.42
N LYS A 19 0.67 36.85 13.29
CA LYS A 19 2.06 36.89 12.88
C LYS A 19 2.14 37.58 11.52
N CYS A 20 3.04 38.55 11.41
CA CYS A 20 3.31 39.28 10.17
C CYS A 20 4.80 39.17 9.89
N GLN A 21 5.18 38.75 8.68
CA GLN A 21 6.58 38.55 8.33
C GLN A 21 6.82 38.86 6.86
N ILE A 22 7.87 39.64 6.58
CA ILE A 22 8.33 39.85 5.20
C ILE A 22 9.06 38.60 4.69
N VAL A 23 8.77 38.19 3.46
CA VAL A 23 9.44 37.06 2.83
C VAL A 23 10.82 37.51 2.34
N MET A 24 11.86 37.02 3.01
CA MET A 24 13.25 37.28 2.66
C MET A 24 13.79 36.16 1.76
N PRO A 25 14.89 36.38 1.02
CA PRO A 25 15.50 35.35 0.18
C PRO A 25 15.83 34.04 0.92
N CYS A 26 16.17 34.10 2.21
CA CYS A 26 16.44 32.90 3.02
C CYS A 26 15.19 32.07 3.34
N HIS A 27 13.98 32.62 3.14
CA HIS A 27 12.71 31.90 3.31
C HIS A 27 12.22 31.27 1.99
N ALA A 28 12.86 31.60 0.86
CA ALA A 28 12.35 31.28 -0.45
C ALA A 28 13.01 30.04 -1.06
N ASN A 29 12.28 29.42 -1.97
CA ASN A 29 12.77 28.39 -2.87
C ASN A 29 13.58 29.01 -4.03
N HIS A 30 14.08 28.16 -4.92
CA HIS A 30 14.88 28.55 -6.09
C HIS A 30 14.12 29.44 -7.11
N ARG A 31 12.78 29.52 -7.05
CA ARG A 31 11.93 30.41 -7.86
C ARG A 31 11.66 31.77 -7.20
N GLN A 32 12.30 32.07 -6.06
CA GLN A 32 12.02 33.26 -5.25
C GLN A 32 10.58 33.29 -4.71
N GLU A 33 9.99 32.12 -4.48
CA GLU A 33 8.70 31.97 -3.80
C GLU A 33 8.93 31.40 -2.39
N LEU A 34 8.13 31.78 -1.41
CA LEU A 34 8.16 31.27 -0.03
C LEU A 34 8.11 29.73 -0.04
N SER A 35 9.08 29.10 0.62
CA SER A 35 9.05 27.65 0.85
C SER A 35 7.80 27.29 1.66
N VAL A 36 7.05 26.30 1.18
CA VAL A 36 5.82 25.86 1.86
C VAL A 36 6.14 25.25 3.21
N GLY A 37 7.27 24.54 3.36
CA GLY A 37 7.75 24.11 4.66
C GLY A 37 7.94 25.25 5.67
N GLU A 38 8.53 26.37 5.26
CA GLU A 38 8.68 27.54 6.16
C GLU A 38 7.32 28.15 6.51
N LEU A 39 6.39 28.21 5.54
CA LEU A 39 5.01 28.65 5.80
C LEU A 39 4.30 27.74 6.81
N LEU A 40 4.39 26.42 6.66
CA LEU A 40 3.82 25.44 7.59
C LEU A 40 4.39 25.59 9.01
N LYS A 41 5.70 25.85 9.13
CA LYS A 41 6.35 26.15 10.41
C LYS A 41 5.75 27.39 11.06
N TRP A 42 5.54 28.45 10.30
CA TRP A 42 4.95 29.70 10.81
C TRP A 42 3.47 29.55 11.17
N MET A 43 2.70 28.80 10.38
CA MET A 43 1.30 28.49 10.65
C MET A 43 1.15 27.74 11.98
N ASP A 44 1.90 26.65 12.16
CA ASP A 44 1.87 25.83 13.37
C ASP A 44 2.32 26.62 14.60
N SER A 45 3.41 27.39 14.49
CA SER A 45 3.89 28.23 15.61
C SER A 45 2.85 29.26 16.06
N THR A 46 2.16 29.88 15.11
CA THR A 46 1.12 30.89 15.38
C THR A 46 -0.11 30.24 16.01
N ALA A 47 -0.50 29.06 15.51
CA ALA A 47 -1.62 28.29 16.03
C ALA A 47 -1.35 27.71 17.42
N CYS A 48 -0.14 27.20 17.65
CA CYS A 48 0.32 26.69 18.94
C CYS A 48 0.26 27.81 20.00
N LEU A 49 0.75 29.01 19.69
CA LEU A 49 0.65 30.15 20.60
C LEU A 49 -0.80 30.53 20.92
N SER A 50 -1.73 30.40 19.96
CA SER A 50 -3.15 30.63 20.19
C SER A 50 -3.74 29.58 21.14
N ALA A 51 -3.36 28.31 20.94
CA ALA A 51 -3.77 27.20 21.80
C ALA A 51 -3.24 27.35 23.23
N GLU A 52 -1.95 27.64 23.38
CA GLU A 52 -1.30 27.85 24.68
C GLU A 52 -1.90 29.04 25.43
N ARG A 53 -2.25 30.13 24.71
CA ARG A 53 -2.94 31.28 25.32
C ARG A 53 -4.30 30.91 25.90
N HIS A 54 -5.04 30.00 25.27
CA HIS A 54 -6.32 29.52 25.79
C HIS A 54 -6.14 28.50 26.92
N ALA A 55 -5.20 27.56 26.75
CA ALA A 55 -4.94 26.49 27.70
C ALA A 55 -4.30 27.00 29.01
N GLY A 56 -3.45 28.02 28.93
CA GLY A 56 -2.57 28.43 30.03
C GLY A 56 -1.44 27.43 30.31
N CYS A 57 -1.21 26.47 29.42
CA CYS A 57 -0.15 25.47 29.52
C CYS A 57 0.34 25.08 28.12
N PRO A 58 1.50 24.41 28.02
CA PRO A 58 2.05 24.02 26.74
C PRO A 58 1.16 23.05 25.97
N CYS A 59 1.15 23.22 24.66
CA CYS A 59 0.32 22.48 23.73
C CYS A 59 1.16 21.84 22.63
N VAL A 60 0.68 20.71 22.10
CA VAL A 60 1.28 20.04 20.94
C VAL A 60 0.26 19.80 19.84
N THR A 61 0.74 19.83 18.60
CA THR A 61 -0.05 19.57 17.40
C THR A 61 -0.41 18.09 17.34
N ALA A 62 -1.71 17.79 17.31
CA ALA A 62 -2.22 16.41 17.26
C ALA A 62 -2.68 16.02 15.86
N SER A 63 -3.27 16.95 15.12
CA SER A 63 -3.68 16.74 13.73
C SER A 63 -3.78 18.06 12.98
N VAL A 64 -3.71 17.96 11.66
CA VAL A 64 -3.92 19.07 10.74
C VAL A 64 -4.90 18.60 9.68
N ASP A 65 -5.96 19.38 9.45
CA ASP A 65 -6.96 19.13 8.39
C ASP A 65 -6.39 19.44 7.01
N ASP A 66 -7.14 19.11 5.96
CA ASP A 66 -6.74 19.39 4.58
C ASP A 66 -6.35 20.87 4.40
N ILE A 67 -5.16 21.10 3.83
CA ILE A 67 -4.68 22.44 3.49
C ILE A 67 -4.64 22.55 1.98
N HIS A 68 -5.23 23.61 1.44
CA HIS A 68 -5.16 23.95 0.02
C HIS A 68 -4.48 25.31 -0.15
N PHE A 69 -3.44 25.36 -0.98
CA PHE A 69 -2.68 26.57 -1.28
C PHE A 69 -3.18 27.17 -2.59
N GLU A 70 -3.93 28.26 -2.50
CA GLU A 70 -4.55 28.92 -3.66
C GLU A 70 -3.51 29.72 -4.47
N HIS A 71 -2.53 30.31 -3.78
CA HIS A 71 -1.54 31.23 -4.36
C HIS A 71 -0.15 31.02 -3.75
N THR A 72 0.90 31.29 -4.53
CA THR A 72 2.27 31.37 -4.03
C THR A 72 2.57 32.78 -3.51
N ILE A 73 3.57 32.91 -2.62
CA ILE A 73 4.01 34.19 -2.05
C ILE A 73 5.45 34.44 -2.52
N GLY A 74 5.72 35.58 -3.14
CA GLY A 74 7.06 35.96 -3.62
C GLY A 74 7.95 36.62 -2.56
N VAL A 75 9.25 36.62 -2.79
CA VAL A 75 10.22 37.42 -2.01
C VAL A 75 9.85 38.90 -2.07
N GLY A 76 9.91 39.58 -0.92
CA GLY A 76 9.55 40.99 -0.77
C GLY A 76 8.08 41.22 -0.39
N GLN A 77 7.22 40.22 -0.56
CA GLN A 77 5.82 40.29 -0.10
C GLN A 77 5.72 40.00 1.40
N VAL A 78 4.62 40.41 2.02
CA VAL A 78 4.36 40.26 3.45
C VAL A 78 3.32 39.16 3.68
N VAL A 79 3.69 38.14 4.44
CA VAL A 79 2.75 37.12 4.90
C VAL A 79 2.10 37.54 6.21
N ASN A 80 0.78 37.42 6.26
CA ASN A 80 -0.07 37.73 7.40
C ASN A 80 -0.82 36.45 7.82
N ILE A 81 -0.45 35.89 8.98
CA ILE A 81 -1.05 34.68 9.54
C ILE A 81 -1.88 35.07 10.77
N LYS A 82 -3.16 34.69 10.77
CA LYS A 82 -4.06 34.87 11.91
C LYS A 82 -4.50 33.49 12.40
N ALA A 83 -4.35 33.22 13.69
CA ALA A 83 -4.83 32.00 14.32
C ALA A 83 -5.72 32.31 15.51
N LYS A 84 -6.80 31.54 15.70
CA LYS A 84 -7.70 31.65 16.85
C LYS A 84 -8.28 30.29 17.22
N VAL A 85 -8.59 30.09 18.49
CA VAL A 85 -9.30 28.88 18.93
C VAL A 85 -10.76 29.01 18.49
N ASN A 86 -11.23 28.05 17.70
CA ASN A 86 -12.64 27.97 17.30
C ASN A 86 -13.48 27.28 18.37
N ARG A 87 -12.91 26.23 19.00
CA ARG A 87 -13.58 25.46 20.05
C ARG A 87 -12.58 24.72 20.93
N ALA A 88 -12.80 24.78 22.23
CA ALA A 88 -12.12 23.92 23.21
C ALA A 88 -13.03 22.75 23.60
N PHE A 89 -12.44 21.55 23.69
CA PHE A 89 -13.10 20.33 24.15
C PHE A 89 -12.62 19.98 25.56
N ASN A 90 -12.30 18.71 25.82
CA ASN A 90 -11.85 18.27 27.13
C ASN A 90 -10.34 18.55 27.32
N THR A 91 -9.50 17.88 26.53
CA THR A 91 -8.04 18.04 26.53
C THR A 91 -7.50 18.55 25.20
N SER A 92 -8.38 18.69 24.19
CA SER A 92 -8.04 19.14 22.85
C SER A 92 -8.81 20.40 22.48
N MET A 93 -8.29 21.14 21.52
CA MET A 93 -8.94 22.32 20.96
C MET A 93 -8.68 22.41 19.47
N GLU A 94 -9.66 22.95 18.75
CA GLU A 94 -9.55 23.28 17.34
C GLU A 94 -9.11 24.73 17.19
N VAL A 95 -8.07 24.96 16.39
CA VAL A 95 -7.53 26.27 16.05
C VAL A 95 -7.71 26.50 14.56
N GLY A 96 -8.41 27.57 14.19
CA GLY A 96 -8.52 28.04 12.81
C GLY A 96 -7.33 28.93 12.46
N ILE A 97 -6.80 28.76 11.25
CA ILE A 97 -5.64 29.48 10.72
C ILE A 97 -6.03 30.08 9.37
N VAL A 98 -5.78 31.38 9.20
CA VAL A 98 -5.98 32.08 7.93
C VAL A 98 -4.66 32.73 7.54
N VAL A 99 -4.19 32.42 6.33
CA VAL A 99 -3.00 33.00 5.74
C VAL A 99 -3.43 33.93 4.62
N SER A 100 -2.95 35.16 4.67
CA SER A 100 -3.10 36.17 3.63
C SER A 100 -1.74 36.73 3.24
N CYS A 101 -1.63 37.20 2.01
CA CYS A 101 -0.46 37.89 1.50
C CYS A 101 -0.82 39.34 1.19
N GLU A 102 0.15 40.22 1.37
CA GLU A 102 0.09 41.64 1.08
C GLU A 102 1.32 42.04 0.27
N ASP A 103 1.11 42.71 -0.86
CA ASP A 103 2.18 43.35 -1.62
C ASP A 103 2.17 44.85 -1.37
N LEU A 104 3.19 45.31 -0.63
CA LEU A 104 3.31 46.70 -0.18
C LEU A 104 3.49 47.71 -1.33
N PHE A 105 3.90 47.26 -2.52
CA PHE A 105 4.09 48.16 -3.66
C PHE A 105 2.81 48.38 -4.46
N SER A 106 1.98 47.34 -4.56
CA SER A 106 0.71 47.39 -5.29
C SER A 106 -0.50 47.64 -4.41
N ASP A 107 -0.32 47.65 -3.08
CA ASP A 107 -1.39 47.71 -2.06
C ASP A 107 -2.44 46.60 -2.24
N SER A 108 -2.01 45.48 -2.86
CA SER A 108 -2.88 44.34 -3.12
C SER A 108 -2.80 43.32 -2.00
N HIS A 109 -3.96 42.78 -1.63
CA HIS A 109 -4.08 41.77 -0.58
C HIS A 109 -4.96 40.62 -1.07
N TRP A 110 -4.53 39.39 -0.79
CA TRP A 110 -5.29 38.19 -1.14
C TRP A 110 -5.11 37.10 -0.09
N ARG A 111 -6.03 36.14 -0.09
CA ARG A 111 -5.93 34.95 0.76
C ARG A 111 -5.03 33.92 0.08
N VAL A 112 -4.20 33.24 0.86
CA VAL A 112 -3.28 32.21 0.36
C VAL A 112 -3.79 30.82 0.71
N CYS A 113 -4.18 30.61 1.96
CA CYS A 113 -4.82 29.39 2.40
C CYS A 113 -5.61 29.60 3.69
N GLN A 114 -6.49 28.65 3.97
CA GLN A 114 -7.14 28.49 5.26
C GLN A 114 -6.90 27.06 5.73
N ALA A 115 -6.58 26.90 7.01
CA ALA A 115 -6.30 25.60 7.60
C ALA A 115 -6.94 25.49 8.98
N VAL A 116 -7.12 24.25 9.42
CA VAL A 116 -7.61 23.95 10.77
C VAL A 116 -6.69 22.92 11.39
N ALA A 117 -6.24 23.18 12.62
CA ALA A 117 -5.35 22.30 13.34
C ALA A 117 -5.94 21.95 14.71
N THR A 118 -5.72 20.71 15.15
CA THR A 118 -6.10 20.27 16.50
C THR A 118 -4.88 20.24 17.39
N PHE A 119 -4.95 20.96 18.51
CA PHE A 119 -3.92 20.97 19.54
C PHE A 119 -4.41 20.25 20.79
N VAL A 120 -3.49 19.61 21.51
CA VAL A 120 -3.74 18.93 22.77
C VAL A 120 -2.86 19.55 23.86
N SER A 121 -3.48 19.88 24.99
CA SER A 121 -2.75 20.36 26.17
C SER A 121 -1.95 19.22 26.79
N GLN A 122 -0.66 19.44 27.05
CA GLN A 122 0.15 18.43 27.72
C GLN A 122 -0.20 18.32 29.21
N ARG A 123 0.03 17.12 29.77
CA ARG A 123 -0.22 16.81 31.17
C ARG A 123 0.72 17.64 32.05
N THR A 124 0.18 18.31 33.07
CA THR A 124 1.00 18.93 34.12
C THR A 124 1.35 17.88 35.18
N THR A 125 2.28 18.20 36.08
CA THR A 125 2.62 17.37 37.26
C THR A 125 1.38 17.01 38.12
N GLU A 126 0.30 17.77 38.00
CA GLU A 126 -0.94 17.61 38.76
C GLU A 126 -2.01 16.74 38.08
N GLY A 127 -1.87 16.37 36.79
CA GLY A 127 -2.87 15.56 36.09
C GLY A 127 -3.20 15.99 34.66
N LYS A 128 -4.22 15.37 34.06
CA LYS A 128 -4.73 15.77 32.74
C LYS A 128 -5.36 17.16 32.85
N VAL A 129 -4.90 18.10 32.03
CA VAL A 129 -5.44 19.46 31.98
C VAL A 129 -6.86 19.43 31.40
N GLN A 130 -7.82 20.00 32.13
CA GLN A 130 -9.18 20.19 31.65
C GLN A 130 -9.34 21.61 31.12
N LEU A 131 -9.62 21.72 29.82
CA LEU A 131 -9.74 23.00 29.15
C LEU A 131 -11.05 23.69 29.48
N ARG A 132 -11.00 25.01 29.66
CA ARG A 132 -12.20 25.84 29.81
C ARG A 132 -12.95 25.91 28.46
N PRO A 133 -14.28 25.66 28.42
CA PRO A 133 -15.07 25.82 27.20
C PRO A 133 -14.97 27.26 26.67
N LEU A 134 -14.79 27.40 25.35
CA LEU A 134 -14.78 28.70 24.70
C LEU A 134 -16.23 29.17 24.48
N VAL A 135 -16.56 30.39 24.89
CA VAL A 135 -17.88 30.99 24.65
C VAL A 135 -17.79 31.89 23.42
N PRO A 136 -18.39 31.51 22.27
CA PRO A 136 -18.40 32.36 21.08
C PRO A 136 -19.31 33.57 21.30
N ARG A 137 -18.84 34.77 20.93
CA ARG A 137 -19.60 36.03 21.11
C ARG A 137 -20.27 36.50 19.83
N THR A 138 -19.58 36.40 18.69
CA THR A 138 -20.13 36.84 17.39
C THR A 138 -20.88 35.72 16.69
N GLN A 139 -21.75 36.07 15.74
CA GLN A 139 -22.46 35.08 14.91
C GLN A 139 -21.47 34.20 14.13
N ALA A 140 -20.38 34.78 13.61
CA ALA A 140 -19.32 34.03 12.92
C ALA A 140 -18.65 33.01 13.86
N GLU A 141 -18.32 33.41 15.09
CA GLU A 141 -17.75 32.50 16.09
C GLU A 141 -18.73 31.38 16.49
N GLN A 142 -20.04 31.67 16.57
CA GLN A 142 -21.05 30.66 16.89
C GLN A 142 -21.15 29.60 15.78
N VAL A 143 -21.10 30.02 14.52
CA VAL A 143 -21.07 29.13 13.36
C VAL A 143 -19.80 28.29 13.36
N GLU A 144 -18.62 28.91 13.50
CA GLU A 144 -17.34 28.20 13.56
C GLU A 144 -17.28 27.18 14.71
N HIS A 145 -17.78 27.55 15.89
CA HIS A 145 -17.86 26.68 17.07
C HIS A 145 -18.78 25.46 16.83
N SER A 146 -19.87 25.65 16.10
CA SER A 146 -20.80 24.57 15.72
C SER A 146 -20.16 23.65 14.69
N LEU A 147 -19.54 24.21 13.65
CA LEU A 147 -18.83 23.46 12.61
C LEU A 147 -17.62 22.68 13.16
N ALA A 148 -16.96 23.19 14.20
CA ALA A 148 -15.84 22.51 14.86
C ALA A 148 -16.24 21.15 15.46
N ALA A 149 -17.50 20.99 15.89
CA ALA A 149 -18.01 19.70 16.35
C ALA A 149 -18.10 18.69 15.20
N GLU A 150 -18.62 19.13 14.05
CA GLU A 150 -18.79 18.26 12.89
C GLU A 150 -17.44 17.89 12.27
N ARG A 151 -16.51 18.86 12.14
CA ARG A 151 -15.14 18.58 11.71
C ARG A 151 -14.46 17.57 12.63
N ARG A 152 -14.63 17.69 13.95
CA ARG A 152 -14.10 16.70 14.89
C ARG A 152 -14.68 15.30 14.64
N ARG A 153 -15.97 15.18 14.33
CA ARG A 153 -16.59 13.89 13.99
C ARG A 153 -15.96 13.31 12.73
N MET A 154 -15.78 14.12 11.68
CA MET A 154 -15.12 13.71 10.43
C MET A 154 -13.67 13.24 10.67
N ARG A 155 -12.89 13.94 11.50
CA ARG A 155 -11.52 13.53 11.85
C ARG A 155 -11.43 12.12 12.43
N LEU A 156 -12.33 11.81 13.37
CA LEU A 156 -12.37 10.50 14.02
C LEU A 156 -12.73 9.40 13.03
N VAL A 157 -13.76 9.64 12.20
CA VAL A 157 -14.18 8.68 11.16
C VAL A 157 -13.08 8.47 10.11
N HIS A 158 -12.41 9.54 9.68
CA HIS A 158 -11.33 9.43 8.70
C HIS A 158 -10.11 8.69 9.25
N ALA A 159 -9.78 8.85 10.54
CA ALA A 159 -8.72 8.07 11.16
C ALA A 159 -9.02 6.56 11.11
N ASP A 160 -10.28 6.16 11.33
CA ASP A 160 -10.72 4.77 11.21
C ASP A 160 -10.69 4.28 9.75
N ILE A 161 -11.23 5.06 8.80
CA ILE A 161 -11.23 4.75 7.37
C ILE A 161 -9.79 4.60 6.83
N ILE A 162 -8.91 5.56 7.14
CA ILE A 162 -7.52 5.52 6.69
C ILE A 162 -6.79 4.35 7.33
N LYS A 163 -7.02 4.04 8.61
CA LYS A 163 -6.42 2.86 9.23
C LYS A 163 -6.84 1.59 8.49
N ASP A 164 -8.12 1.45 8.16
CA ASP A 164 -8.63 0.31 7.39
C ASP A 164 -8.05 0.26 5.96
N LEU A 165 -7.89 1.41 5.30
CA LEU A 165 -7.30 1.51 3.96
C LEU A 165 -5.77 1.30 3.94
N LEU A 166 -5.04 1.76 4.96
CA LEU A 166 -3.58 1.66 5.09
C LEU A 166 -3.10 0.32 5.63
N THR A 167 -3.99 -0.52 6.18
CA THR A 167 -3.67 -1.92 6.53
C THR A 167 -3.33 -2.76 5.28
N ASN A 168 -3.49 -2.20 4.06
CA ASN A 168 -3.36 -2.89 2.78
C ASN A 168 -2.44 -2.22 1.75
N ARG A 169 -1.50 -1.35 2.12
CA ARG A 169 -0.59 -0.75 1.13
C ARG A 169 0.84 -0.62 1.63
N ALA A 170 1.70 -1.49 1.15
CA ALA A 170 3.11 -1.13 0.98
C ALA A 170 3.28 -0.59 -0.45
N PHE A 171 4.09 0.45 -0.60
CA PHE A 171 4.47 1.02 -1.88
C PHE A 171 5.97 0.84 -2.05
N GLN A 172 6.41 0.32 -3.19
CA GLN A 172 7.79 0.43 -3.62
C GLN A 172 7.86 0.74 -5.11
N GLN A 173 8.35 1.94 -5.38
CA GLN A 173 9.01 2.34 -6.62
C GLN A 173 10.31 3.03 -6.20
N GLU A 174 11.45 2.37 -6.36
CA GLU A 174 12.71 2.86 -5.79
C GLU A 174 13.21 4.16 -6.43
N ARG A 175 12.79 4.46 -7.66
CA ARG A 175 13.35 5.57 -8.45
C ARG A 175 13.02 6.96 -7.90
N THR A 176 11.81 7.14 -7.36
CA THR A 176 11.40 8.41 -6.74
C THR A 176 11.58 8.42 -5.23
N ARG A 177 11.94 7.28 -4.61
CA ARG A 177 12.08 7.14 -3.17
C ARG A 177 13.20 8.03 -2.63
N VAL A 178 12.86 8.93 -1.72
CA VAL A 178 13.80 9.78 -1.00
C VAL A 178 13.79 9.36 0.47
N GLU A 179 14.97 9.27 1.06
CA GLU A 179 15.15 9.07 2.48
C GLU A 179 16.09 10.17 2.99
N SER A 180 15.68 10.88 4.03
CA SER A 180 16.49 11.87 4.75
C SER A 180 16.45 11.59 6.23
N VAL A 181 17.51 11.96 6.95
CA VAL A 181 17.58 11.84 8.40
C VAL A 181 17.91 13.20 8.99
N GLU A 182 17.02 13.70 9.84
CA GLU A 182 17.18 14.99 10.52
C GLU A 182 17.36 14.78 12.02
N LEU A 183 18.37 15.42 12.60
CA LEU A 183 18.56 15.43 14.05
C LEU A 183 17.70 16.53 14.67
N VAL A 184 16.88 16.17 15.66
CA VAL A 184 16.10 17.15 16.42
C VAL A 184 17.03 17.91 17.37
N LEU A 185 17.18 19.20 17.13
CA LEU A 185 17.99 20.13 17.91
C LEU A 185 17.10 21.02 18.78
N PRO A 186 17.64 21.69 19.81
CA PRO A 186 16.88 22.61 20.66
C PRO A 186 15.99 23.64 19.93
N PRO A 187 16.40 24.30 18.82
CA PRO A 187 15.52 25.24 18.11
C PRO A 187 14.33 24.57 17.40
N HIS A 188 14.34 23.24 17.23
CA HIS A 188 13.28 22.48 16.59
C HIS A 188 12.15 22.11 17.57
N ALA A 189 12.36 22.36 18.86
CA ALA A 189 11.45 21.98 19.92
C ALA A 189 10.96 23.17 20.73
N ASN A 190 9.83 22.99 21.38
CA ASN A 190 9.31 23.94 22.35
C ASN A 190 10.16 23.93 23.64
N HIS A 191 9.86 24.85 24.56
CA HIS A 191 10.56 24.97 25.85
C HIS A 191 10.42 23.72 26.75
N GLN A 192 9.56 22.76 26.39
CA GLN A 192 9.40 21.45 27.03
C GLN A 192 10.09 20.32 26.26
N VAL A 193 10.99 20.65 25.32
CA VAL A 193 11.81 19.69 24.58
C VAL A 193 11.01 18.83 23.59
N ASN A 194 9.71 19.12 23.35
CA ASN A 194 8.92 18.46 22.32
C ASN A 194 9.10 19.15 20.96
N THR A 195 9.37 18.37 19.92
CA THR A 195 9.50 18.87 18.54
C THR A 195 8.22 19.57 18.09
N PHE A 196 8.34 20.74 17.47
CA PHE A 196 7.19 21.44 16.88
C PHE A 196 6.65 20.66 15.69
N GLY A 197 5.32 20.49 15.62
CA GLY A 197 4.66 19.83 14.48
C GLY A 197 4.98 20.54 13.16
N GLY A 198 5.05 21.87 13.19
CA GLY A 198 5.46 22.71 12.07
C GLY A 198 6.85 22.41 11.53
N GLN A 199 7.80 22.05 12.39
CA GLN A 199 9.15 21.70 11.97
C GLN A 199 9.18 20.32 11.29
N ILE A 200 8.42 19.35 11.81
CA ILE A 200 8.26 18.04 11.18
C ILE A 200 7.61 18.18 9.80
N MET A 201 6.53 18.96 9.70
CA MET A 201 5.86 19.26 8.43
C MET A 201 6.81 19.90 7.42
N ALA A 202 7.66 20.83 7.85
CA ALA A 202 8.63 21.47 6.97
C ALA A 202 9.64 20.48 6.39
N TRP A 203 10.17 19.57 7.21
CA TRP A 203 11.07 18.54 6.70
C TRP A 203 10.37 17.52 5.81
N MET A 204 9.13 17.13 6.14
CA MET A 204 8.34 16.25 5.28
C MET A 204 8.12 16.86 3.89
N GLU A 205 7.77 18.15 3.83
CA GLU A 205 7.58 18.88 2.57
C GLU A 205 8.87 18.90 1.75
N ASN A 206 10.02 19.18 2.37
CA ASN A 206 11.31 19.16 1.67
C ASN A 206 11.59 17.80 1.00
N VAL A 207 11.41 16.70 1.74
CA VAL A 207 11.67 15.34 1.23
C VAL A 207 10.65 14.96 0.15
N ALA A 208 9.38 15.36 0.32
CA ALA A 208 8.33 15.16 -0.68
C ALA A 208 8.60 15.90 -1.98
N THR A 209 9.03 17.16 -1.88
CA THR A 209 9.40 18.00 -3.03
C THR A 209 10.56 17.41 -3.81
N ILE A 210 11.55 16.80 -3.13
CA ILE A 210 12.64 16.08 -3.80
C ILE A 210 12.09 14.84 -4.52
N ALA A 211 11.21 14.06 -3.89
CA ALA A 211 10.61 12.86 -4.50
C ALA A 211 9.80 13.22 -5.75
N ALA A 212 8.97 14.26 -5.67
CA ALA A 212 8.21 14.80 -6.79
C ALA A 212 9.14 15.31 -7.92
N SER A 213 10.20 16.02 -7.56
CA SER A 213 11.19 16.53 -8.52
C SER A 213 11.89 15.41 -9.30
N ARG A 214 12.15 14.26 -8.67
CA ARG A 214 12.73 13.08 -9.33
C ARG A 214 11.83 12.47 -10.40
N LEU A 215 10.50 12.60 -10.25
CA LEU A 215 9.57 12.13 -11.27
C LEU A 215 9.49 13.09 -12.46
N CYS A 216 9.32 14.39 -12.19
CA CYS A 216 9.04 15.37 -13.24
C CYS A 216 10.28 16.03 -13.84
N ASN A 217 11.47 15.83 -13.26
CA ASN A 217 12.71 16.54 -13.63
C ASN A 217 12.51 18.06 -13.73
N ALA A 218 11.68 18.60 -12.84
CA ALA A 218 11.26 19.99 -12.79
C ALA A 218 11.05 20.40 -11.34
N HIS A 219 10.57 21.62 -11.12
CA HIS A 219 10.29 22.14 -9.79
C HIS A 219 8.79 22.11 -9.53
N PRO A 220 8.30 21.10 -8.80
CA PRO A 220 6.89 20.97 -8.47
C PRO A 220 6.49 22.00 -7.40
N THR A 221 5.22 22.40 -7.43
CA THR A 221 4.61 23.28 -6.43
C THR A 221 3.58 22.49 -5.64
N LEU A 222 3.69 22.51 -4.31
CA LEU A 222 2.71 21.89 -3.43
C LEU A 222 1.37 22.63 -3.55
N GLN A 223 0.29 21.90 -3.87
CA GLN A 223 -1.06 22.44 -4.00
C GLN A 223 -1.92 22.12 -2.79
N SER A 224 -1.82 20.89 -2.27
CA SER A 224 -2.56 20.51 -1.08
C SER A 224 -1.84 19.47 -0.24
N ILE A 225 -2.21 19.44 1.04
CA ILE A 225 -1.80 18.41 2.00
C ILE A 225 -3.09 17.82 2.56
N ASP A 226 -3.21 16.50 2.49
CA ASP A 226 -4.37 15.79 3.03
C ASP A 226 -4.31 15.72 4.57
N MET A 227 -5.47 15.56 5.21
CA MET A 227 -5.57 15.48 6.66
C MET A 227 -4.72 14.33 7.21
N PHE A 228 -3.94 14.65 8.24
CA PHE A 228 -3.12 13.66 8.93
C PHE A 228 -3.06 13.87 10.44
N HIS A 229 -2.58 12.84 11.14
CA HIS A 229 -2.46 12.79 12.59
C HIS A 229 -1.02 12.51 13.03
N PHE A 230 -0.60 13.20 14.08
CA PHE A 230 0.60 12.86 14.84
C PHE A 230 0.26 11.74 15.84
N ARG A 231 0.89 10.58 15.66
CA ARG A 231 0.65 9.35 16.43
C ARG A 231 1.47 9.29 17.70
N GLY A 232 2.63 9.95 17.72
CA GLY A 232 3.55 9.93 18.85
C GLY A 232 4.35 11.22 18.98
N PRO A 233 4.86 11.52 20.19
CA PRO A 233 5.73 12.68 20.41
C PRO A 233 7.13 12.43 19.83
N SER A 234 7.81 13.52 19.48
CA SER A 234 9.24 13.55 19.19
C SER A 234 9.90 14.58 20.10
N HIS A 235 11.15 14.33 20.49
CA HIS A 235 11.89 15.16 21.44
C HIS A 235 13.28 15.54 20.90
N VAL A 236 13.89 16.56 21.50
CA VAL A 236 15.29 16.92 21.21
C VAL A 236 16.21 15.71 21.44
N GLY A 237 17.08 15.46 20.45
CA GLY A 237 17.96 14.30 20.42
C GLY A 237 17.42 13.13 19.61
N ASP A 238 16.13 13.12 19.23
CA ASP A 238 15.61 12.15 18.27
C ASP A 238 16.26 12.35 16.89
N ARG A 239 16.41 11.25 16.17
CA ARG A 239 16.69 11.24 14.74
C ARG A 239 15.40 10.93 14.00
N LEU A 240 14.93 11.86 13.18
CA LEU A 240 13.74 11.69 12.36
C LEU A 240 14.15 11.18 10.98
N VAL A 241 13.78 9.93 10.69
CA VAL A 241 13.88 9.33 9.37
C VAL A 241 12.63 9.69 8.58
N LEU A 242 12.82 10.41 7.49
CA LEU A 242 11.78 10.88 6.60
C LEU A 242 11.87 10.11 5.30
N LYS A 243 10.81 9.38 4.96
CA LYS A 243 10.72 8.56 3.75
C LYS A 243 9.62 9.12 2.88
N ALA A 244 9.95 9.57 1.68
CA ALA A 244 8.94 10.01 0.72
C ALA A 244 9.02 9.21 -0.57
N ILE A 245 7.88 9.02 -1.21
CA ILE A 245 7.76 8.35 -2.50
C ILE A 245 6.54 8.90 -3.25
N VAL A 246 6.64 8.99 -4.58
CA VAL A 246 5.46 9.32 -5.37
C VAL A 246 4.57 8.07 -5.44
N ASN A 247 3.36 8.17 -4.89
CA ASN A 247 2.39 7.08 -4.87
C ASN A 247 1.68 6.94 -6.22
N ASN A 248 1.31 8.07 -6.81
CA ASN A 248 0.56 8.10 -8.06
C ASN A 248 0.80 9.40 -8.83
N ALA A 249 0.67 9.35 -10.15
CA ALA A 249 0.72 10.51 -11.02
C ALA A 249 -0.54 10.58 -11.87
N PHE A 250 -1.29 11.65 -11.68
CA PHE A 250 -2.42 12.04 -12.52
C PHE A 250 -1.92 12.88 -13.70
N LYS A 251 -2.85 13.40 -14.51
CA LYS A 251 -2.51 14.13 -15.74
C LYS A 251 -1.54 15.30 -15.48
N ASN A 252 -1.86 16.15 -14.52
CA ASN A 252 -1.10 17.39 -14.22
C ASN A 252 -0.61 17.47 -12.76
N SER A 253 -0.99 16.49 -11.94
CA SER A 253 -0.68 16.44 -10.52
C SER A 253 -0.14 15.08 -10.12
N MET A 254 0.60 15.02 -9.03
CA MET A 254 1.09 13.78 -8.44
C MET A 254 0.84 13.77 -6.95
N GLU A 255 0.58 12.60 -6.40
CA GLU A 255 0.47 12.36 -4.97
C GLU A 255 1.78 11.78 -4.46
N VAL A 256 2.33 12.40 -3.44
CA VAL A 256 3.54 11.95 -2.75
C VAL A 256 3.18 11.55 -1.33
N GLY A 257 3.42 10.29 -1.00
CA GLY A 257 3.32 9.80 0.37
C GLY A 257 4.62 10.10 1.12
N VAL A 258 4.50 10.58 2.36
CA VAL A 258 5.64 10.85 3.24
C VAL A 258 5.38 10.24 4.61
N CYS A 259 6.35 9.50 5.13
CA CYS A 259 6.34 8.93 6.46
C CYS A 259 7.49 9.49 7.30
N ALA A 260 7.21 9.88 8.54
CA ALA A 260 8.18 10.31 9.53
C ALA A 260 8.26 9.29 10.67
N GLU A 261 9.46 8.76 10.90
CA GLU A 261 9.76 7.82 11.98
C GLU A 261 10.87 8.40 12.87
N ALA A 262 10.72 8.33 14.19
CA ALA A 262 11.73 8.81 15.14
C ALA A 262 12.41 7.63 15.85
N TYR A 263 13.71 7.74 16.07
CA TYR A 263 14.46 6.83 16.93
C TYR A 263 15.53 7.57 17.73
N GLN A 264 15.89 7.01 18.87
CA GLN A 264 16.98 7.49 19.71
C GLN A 264 17.87 6.31 20.11
N GLY A 265 19.15 6.35 19.73
CA GLY A 265 20.07 5.23 19.99
C GLY A 265 19.66 3.94 19.25
N GLU A 266 19.49 2.84 19.99
CA GLU A 266 19.09 1.52 19.48
C GLU A 266 17.58 1.22 19.67
N GLU A 267 16.78 2.21 20.06
CA GLU A 267 15.33 2.02 20.20
C GLU A 267 14.65 1.70 18.86
N PRO A 268 13.56 0.91 18.86
CA PRO A 268 12.78 0.65 17.64
C PRO A 268 12.18 1.94 17.08
N LEU A 269 12.07 2.01 15.76
CA LEU A 269 11.49 3.15 15.04
C LEU A 269 10.06 3.41 15.50
N ARG A 270 9.79 4.63 15.98
CA ARG A 270 8.46 5.10 16.37
C ARG A 270 7.86 5.89 15.21
N HIS A 271 6.76 5.40 14.65
CA HIS A 271 6.04 6.13 13.61
C HIS A 271 5.38 7.39 14.19
N ILE A 272 5.85 8.56 13.78
CA ILE A 272 5.38 9.86 14.24
C ILE A 272 4.15 10.30 13.45
N ASN A 273 4.24 10.38 12.13
CA ASN A 273 3.10 10.65 11.26
C ASN A 273 3.36 10.20 9.82
N SER A 274 2.28 10.04 9.07
CA SER A 274 2.30 9.89 7.61
C SER A 274 1.36 10.92 7.02
N ALA A 275 1.74 11.51 5.88
CA ALA A 275 0.92 12.48 5.16
C ALA A 275 0.98 12.22 3.65
N PHE A 276 -0.06 12.66 2.95
CA PHE A 276 -0.14 12.66 1.49
C PHE A 276 -0.14 14.10 1.01
N MET A 277 0.70 14.38 0.02
CA MET A 277 0.94 15.72 -0.51
C MET A 277 0.71 15.73 -2.00
N ILE A 278 -0.12 16.65 -2.49
CA ILE A 278 -0.45 16.78 -3.90
C ILE A 278 0.37 17.91 -4.50
N PHE A 279 1.20 17.55 -5.48
CA PHE A 279 2.04 18.47 -6.21
C PHE A 279 1.52 18.67 -7.62
N GLU A 280 1.59 19.91 -8.11
CA GLU A 280 1.42 20.24 -9.52
C GLU A 280 2.74 20.68 -10.14
N VAL A 281 2.89 20.42 -11.43
CA VAL A 281 4.04 20.91 -12.20
C VAL A 281 3.54 21.91 -13.23
N ARG A 282 4.08 23.12 -13.17
CA ARG A 282 3.84 24.17 -14.16
C ARG A 282 5.13 24.46 -14.92
N ASP A 283 5.00 24.70 -16.23
CA ASP A 283 6.10 25.14 -17.07
C ASP A 283 6.49 26.60 -16.77
N ARG A 284 7.47 27.12 -17.53
CA ARG A 284 7.97 28.50 -17.38
C ARG A 284 6.94 29.56 -17.78
N GLU A 285 5.91 29.19 -18.53
CA GLU A 285 4.82 30.06 -18.98
C GLU A 285 3.60 29.96 -18.04
N GLY A 286 3.69 29.14 -16.99
CA GLY A 286 2.66 28.93 -15.98
C GLY A 286 1.61 27.88 -16.37
N LYS A 287 1.79 27.16 -17.48
CA LYS A 287 0.85 26.15 -17.97
C LYS A 287 1.11 24.78 -17.31
N PRO A 288 0.06 23.99 -17.00
CA PRO A 288 0.24 22.67 -16.40
C PRO A 288 1.01 21.71 -17.31
N CYS A 289 2.05 21.08 -16.76
CA CYS A 289 2.84 20.05 -17.42
C CYS A 289 2.16 18.68 -17.28
N THR A 290 2.10 17.92 -18.37
CA THR A 290 1.64 16.53 -18.30
C THR A 290 2.72 15.65 -17.68
N LEU A 291 2.37 14.91 -16.63
CA LEU A 291 3.29 14.03 -15.92
C LEU A 291 3.34 12.63 -16.54
N PRO A 292 4.48 11.92 -16.44
CA PRO A 292 4.55 10.52 -16.82
C PRO A 292 3.59 9.73 -15.92
N ARG A 293 2.73 8.89 -16.53
CA ARG A 293 1.85 8.01 -15.76
C ARG A 293 2.70 7.04 -14.94
N ILE A 294 2.49 7.04 -13.63
CA ILE A 294 2.99 5.98 -12.76
C ILE A 294 2.03 4.82 -12.92
N GLN A 295 2.49 3.74 -13.53
CA GLN A 295 1.81 2.46 -13.39
C GLN A 295 2.24 1.89 -12.04
N PRO A 296 1.33 1.70 -11.07
CA PRO A 296 1.68 0.94 -9.88
C PRO A 296 2.06 -0.46 -10.35
N GLU A 297 3.32 -0.85 -10.15
CA GLU A 297 3.65 -2.27 -10.13
C GLU A 297 2.85 -2.88 -8.97
N PRO A 298 1.89 -3.79 -9.21
CA PRO A 298 1.08 -4.34 -8.14
C PRO A 298 2.01 -5.00 -7.12
N LEU A 299 1.97 -4.50 -5.88
CA LEU A 299 2.82 -4.92 -4.78
C LEU A 299 2.39 -6.27 -4.19
N TYR A 300 2.05 -7.24 -5.03
CA TYR A 300 1.64 -8.57 -4.58
C TYR A 300 2.79 -9.58 -4.53
N ILE A 301 4.03 -9.17 -4.80
CA ILE A 301 5.12 -10.09 -5.12
C ILE A 301 6.01 -10.48 -3.92
N ILE A 302 5.93 -9.85 -2.73
CA ILE A 302 6.94 -10.08 -1.67
C ILE A 302 6.41 -10.24 -0.22
N SER A 303 5.20 -10.76 0.02
CA SER A 303 4.83 -11.08 1.42
C SER A 303 4.01 -12.36 1.62
N CYS A 304 4.58 -13.49 1.23
CA CYS A 304 4.60 -14.61 2.17
C CYS A 304 6.06 -14.88 2.51
N LYS A 305 6.62 -14.13 3.46
CA LYS A 305 7.81 -14.63 4.17
C LYS A 305 7.34 -15.81 5.02
N GLN A 306 8.17 -16.85 5.13
CA GLN A 306 7.96 -18.08 5.92
C GLN A 306 7.56 -17.85 7.40
N THR A 307 7.53 -16.62 7.88
CA THR A 307 7.28 -16.24 9.27
C THR A 307 5.81 -16.17 9.68
N GLU A 308 4.85 -16.04 8.75
CA GLU A 308 3.42 -15.93 9.10
C GLU A 308 2.58 -17.18 8.78
N VAL A 309 2.96 -17.96 7.77
CA VAL A 309 2.37 -19.26 7.41
C VAL A 309 3.49 -20.16 6.86
N PRO A 310 3.65 -21.41 7.33
CA PRO A 310 4.59 -22.34 6.73
C PRO A 310 4.14 -22.68 5.30
N LEU A 311 4.85 -22.14 4.31
CA LEU A 311 4.59 -22.36 2.88
C LEU A 311 4.88 -23.80 2.44
N SER A 312 5.83 -24.45 3.11
CA SER A 312 6.11 -25.88 3.00
C SER A 312 6.00 -26.56 4.37
N VAL A 313 5.63 -27.85 4.38
CA VAL A 313 5.53 -28.64 5.61
C VAL A 313 6.58 -29.75 5.59
N PRO A 314 7.31 -29.99 6.70
CA PRO A 314 8.21 -31.13 6.79
C PRO A 314 7.49 -32.43 6.47
N TRP A 315 8.04 -33.18 5.52
CA TRP A 315 7.56 -34.53 5.25
C TRP A 315 7.95 -35.45 6.39
N ASP A 316 6.94 -36.06 7.00
CA ASP A 316 7.09 -37.03 8.07
C ASP A 316 6.23 -38.25 7.72
N HIS A 317 6.90 -39.39 7.52
CA HIS A 317 6.26 -40.64 7.14
C HIS A 317 5.22 -41.10 8.19
N SER A 318 5.45 -40.81 9.47
CA SER A 318 4.50 -41.16 10.55
C SER A 318 3.19 -40.36 10.46
N ASN A 319 3.23 -39.18 9.84
CA ASN A 319 2.11 -38.26 9.68
C ASN A 319 1.56 -38.21 8.23
N GLN A 320 1.97 -39.14 7.36
CA GLN A 320 1.63 -39.12 5.93
C GLN A 320 0.12 -39.00 5.64
N VAL A 321 -0.70 -39.75 6.39
CA VAL A 321 -2.17 -39.75 6.23
C VAL A 321 -2.75 -38.37 6.52
N TYR A 322 -2.26 -37.71 7.56
CA TYR A 322 -2.70 -36.36 7.94
C TYR A 322 -2.22 -35.30 6.94
N LEU A 323 -0.99 -35.43 6.45
CA LEU A 323 -0.44 -34.53 5.42
C LEU A 323 -1.24 -34.60 4.12
N SER A 324 -1.57 -35.80 3.64
CA SER A 324 -2.42 -36.02 2.47
C SER A 324 -3.84 -35.52 2.68
N TYR A 325 -4.45 -35.83 3.83
CA TYR A 325 -5.79 -35.34 4.17
C TYR A 325 -5.86 -33.81 4.17
N ASN A 326 -4.91 -33.15 4.82
CA ASN A 326 -4.85 -31.69 4.85
C ASN A 326 -4.62 -31.07 3.48
N ASN A 327 -3.83 -31.72 2.63
CA ASN A 327 -3.61 -31.26 1.26
C ASN A 327 -4.93 -31.21 0.48
N VAL A 328 -5.69 -32.32 0.49
CA VAL A 328 -7.00 -32.44 -0.16
C VAL A 328 -8.00 -31.48 0.47
N SER A 329 -8.06 -31.40 1.80
CA SER A 329 -8.96 -30.51 2.52
C SER A 329 -8.66 -29.04 2.23
N ALA A 330 -7.39 -28.64 2.12
CA ALA A 330 -7.02 -27.26 1.80
C ALA A 330 -7.52 -26.87 0.40
N LEU A 331 -7.35 -27.75 -0.60
CA LEU A 331 -7.85 -27.49 -1.95
C LEU A 331 -9.38 -27.44 -1.99
N LYS A 332 -10.08 -28.36 -1.31
CA LYS A 332 -11.55 -28.33 -1.21
C LYS A 332 -12.04 -27.02 -0.55
N MET A 333 -11.38 -26.58 0.52
CA MET A 333 -11.70 -25.32 1.20
C MET A 333 -11.42 -24.08 0.33
N LEU A 334 -10.38 -24.11 -0.51
CA LEU A 334 -10.11 -23.04 -1.48
C LEU A 334 -11.19 -23.00 -2.58
N ALA A 335 -11.57 -24.18 -3.10
CA ALA A 335 -12.60 -24.31 -4.13
C ALA A 335 -13.99 -23.86 -3.64
N ALA A 336 -14.32 -24.10 -2.37
CA ALA A 336 -15.61 -23.76 -1.77
C ALA A 336 -15.78 -22.27 -1.40
N ARG A 337 -14.80 -21.40 -1.70
CA ARG A 337 -14.92 -19.96 -1.40
C ARG A 337 -15.88 -19.27 -2.38
N ASN A 338 -16.67 -18.31 -1.89
CA ASN A 338 -17.77 -17.71 -2.67
C ASN A 338 -17.41 -16.41 -3.39
N ASN A 339 -16.22 -15.83 -3.16
CA ASN A 339 -15.87 -14.48 -3.63
C ASN A 339 -14.96 -14.49 -4.87
N TRP A 340 -15.03 -15.52 -5.70
CA TRP A 340 -14.26 -15.58 -6.95
C TRP A 340 -14.78 -14.55 -7.94
N VAL A 341 -13.89 -13.68 -8.42
CA VAL A 341 -14.20 -12.65 -9.42
C VAL A 341 -13.70 -13.12 -10.78
N LEU A 342 -14.58 -13.15 -11.78
CA LEU A 342 -14.18 -13.43 -13.17
C LEU A 342 -13.34 -12.25 -13.68
N ASN A 343 -12.09 -12.51 -14.04
CA ASN A 343 -11.16 -11.49 -14.52
C ASN A 343 -11.08 -11.49 -16.06
N SER A 344 -11.00 -12.68 -16.67
CA SER A 344 -11.02 -12.80 -18.13
C SER A 344 -11.68 -14.10 -18.61
N GLU A 345 -12.30 -14.02 -19.78
CA GLU A 345 -12.89 -15.15 -20.50
C GLU A 345 -12.37 -15.14 -21.94
N LYS A 346 -11.78 -16.25 -22.39
CA LYS A 346 -11.24 -16.39 -23.75
C LYS A 346 -11.40 -17.83 -24.23
N ASN A 347 -12.07 -18.03 -25.38
CA ASN A 347 -12.32 -19.32 -26.03
C ASN A 347 -12.72 -20.44 -25.04
N LYS A 348 -13.72 -20.18 -24.19
CA LYS A 348 -14.24 -21.12 -23.17
C LYS A 348 -13.29 -21.45 -22.02
N VAL A 349 -12.19 -20.72 -21.88
CA VAL A 349 -11.32 -20.74 -20.70
C VAL A 349 -11.60 -19.49 -19.86
N ASN A 350 -11.97 -19.69 -18.61
CA ASN A 350 -12.35 -18.64 -17.67
C ASN A 350 -11.29 -18.51 -16.58
N LEU A 351 -10.70 -17.33 -16.43
CA LEU A 351 -9.77 -16.99 -15.36
C LEU A 351 -10.49 -16.18 -14.29
N TYR A 352 -10.51 -16.72 -13.08
CA TYR A 352 -11.03 -16.08 -11.88
C TYR A 352 -9.88 -15.73 -10.93
N THR A 353 -10.04 -14.66 -10.19
CA THR A 353 -9.14 -14.26 -9.11
C THR A 353 -9.91 -14.14 -7.79
N LEU A 354 -9.21 -14.35 -6.69
CA LEU A 354 -9.73 -14.22 -5.34
C LEU A 354 -8.65 -13.59 -4.47
N GLU A 355 -8.96 -12.44 -3.89
CA GLU A 355 -8.07 -11.72 -2.97
C GLU A 355 -8.63 -11.80 -1.55
N GLN A 356 -7.90 -12.47 -0.64
CA GLN A 356 -8.28 -12.56 0.77
C GLN A 356 -7.05 -12.52 1.68
N LYS A 357 -7.07 -11.67 2.71
CA LYS A 357 -6.05 -11.61 3.78
C LYS A 357 -4.61 -11.64 3.23
N GLN A 358 -4.29 -10.78 2.26
CA GLN A 358 -2.95 -10.68 1.65
C GLN A 358 -2.50 -11.88 0.80
N VAL A 359 -3.41 -12.78 0.41
CA VAL A 359 -3.10 -13.87 -0.53
C VAL A 359 -3.95 -13.76 -1.79
N LEU A 360 -3.29 -13.64 -2.94
CA LEU A 360 -3.90 -13.76 -4.25
C LEU A 360 -4.05 -15.24 -4.59
N SER A 361 -5.26 -15.65 -4.94
CA SER A 361 -5.53 -16.97 -5.50
C SER A 361 -6.13 -16.79 -6.88
N PHE A 362 -5.84 -17.72 -7.78
CA PHE A 362 -6.47 -17.75 -9.10
C PHE A 362 -7.05 -19.14 -9.37
N LYS A 363 -8.10 -19.15 -10.19
CA LYS A 363 -8.75 -20.36 -10.66
C LYS A 363 -8.95 -20.25 -12.15
N VAL A 364 -8.57 -21.27 -12.89
CA VAL A 364 -8.83 -21.39 -14.33
C VAL A 364 -9.83 -22.51 -14.55
N GLU A 365 -10.92 -22.23 -15.26
CA GLU A 365 -11.96 -23.22 -15.58
C GLU A 365 -12.11 -23.40 -17.08
N THR A 366 -12.29 -24.64 -17.51
CA THR A 366 -12.61 -25.00 -18.90
C THR A 366 -13.46 -26.28 -18.92
N GLU A 367 -14.24 -26.46 -19.98
CA GLU A 367 -14.97 -27.71 -20.25
C GLU A 367 -14.28 -28.50 -21.37
N VAL A 368 -14.11 -29.80 -21.16
CA VAL A 368 -13.44 -30.70 -22.09
C VAL A 368 -14.31 -31.91 -22.41
N ASP A 369 -14.26 -32.38 -23.66
CA ASP A 369 -14.99 -33.58 -24.14
C ASP A 369 -14.21 -34.86 -23.79
N VAL A 370 -13.96 -35.05 -22.50
CA VAL A 370 -13.31 -36.24 -21.92
C VAL A 370 -14.05 -36.65 -20.65
N PRO A 371 -14.31 -37.96 -20.43
CA PRO A 371 -14.91 -38.45 -19.18
C PRO A 371 -14.10 -38.03 -17.94
N ALA A 372 -14.78 -37.66 -16.85
CA ALA A 372 -14.14 -37.11 -15.65
C ALA A 372 -13.09 -38.07 -15.04
N GLU A 373 -13.39 -39.37 -14.99
CA GLU A 373 -12.46 -40.40 -14.53
C GLU A 373 -11.18 -40.47 -15.39
N ARG A 374 -11.32 -40.33 -16.72
CA ARG A 374 -10.16 -40.34 -17.63
C ARG A 374 -9.29 -39.11 -17.44
N ALA A 375 -9.92 -37.94 -17.34
CA ALA A 375 -9.22 -36.69 -17.04
C ALA A 375 -8.50 -36.77 -15.68
N PHE A 376 -9.13 -37.38 -14.67
CA PHE A 376 -8.53 -37.61 -13.36
C PHE A 376 -7.27 -38.48 -13.44
N MET A 377 -7.34 -39.60 -14.16
CA MET A 377 -6.17 -40.48 -14.33
C MET A 377 -5.00 -39.76 -15.02
N LEU A 378 -5.28 -39.03 -16.11
CA LEU A 378 -4.27 -38.31 -16.88
C LEU A 378 -3.64 -37.15 -16.11
N LEU A 379 -4.44 -36.33 -15.42
CA LEU A 379 -3.95 -35.16 -14.68
C LEU A 379 -3.32 -35.52 -13.33
N SER A 380 -3.64 -36.69 -12.77
CA SER A 380 -3.03 -37.16 -11.53
C SER A 380 -1.59 -37.61 -11.71
N ASP A 381 -1.19 -37.99 -12.93
CA ASP A 381 0.18 -38.33 -13.27
C ASP A 381 0.96 -37.07 -13.65
N LEU A 382 1.60 -36.45 -12.65
CA LEU A 382 2.37 -35.23 -12.84
C LEU A 382 3.57 -35.40 -13.78
N SER A 383 4.05 -36.63 -14.00
CA SER A 383 5.16 -36.88 -14.93
C SER A 383 4.78 -36.54 -16.38
N LYS A 384 3.50 -36.74 -16.74
CA LYS A 384 2.95 -36.39 -18.06
C LYS A 384 2.68 -34.91 -18.24
N ARG A 385 2.75 -34.12 -17.16
CA ARG A 385 2.49 -32.68 -17.24
C ARG A 385 3.50 -31.94 -18.12
N VAL A 386 4.72 -32.46 -18.23
CA VAL A 386 5.78 -31.96 -19.12
C VAL A 386 5.36 -32.01 -20.60
N GLU A 387 4.43 -32.90 -20.97
CA GLU A 387 3.96 -33.05 -22.36
C GLU A 387 3.09 -31.86 -22.82
N TRP A 388 2.47 -31.13 -21.89
CA TRP A 388 1.50 -30.08 -22.23
C TRP A 388 1.67 -28.75 -21.49
N ASP A 389 2.38 -28.72 -20.36
CA ASP A 389 2.66 -27.49 -19.59
C ASP A 389 4.10 -27.02 -19.84
N PRO A 390 4.32 -25.96 -20.66
CA PRO A 390 5.66 -25.48 -21.00
C PRO A 390 6.44 -24.92 -19.80
N ASN A 391 5.79 -24.68 -18.66
CA ASN A 391 6.47 -24.28 -17.43
C ASN A 391 7.14 -25.47 -16.73
N TYR A 392 6.82 -26.71 -17.10
CA TYR A 392 7.34 -27.93 -16.49
C TYR A 392 8.49 -28.45 -17.36
N GLU A 393 9.75 -28.18 -16.99
CA GLU A 393 10.91 -28.68 -17.74
C GLU A 393 11.19 -30.15 -17.44
N ARG A 394 11.14 -30.53 -16.16
CA ARG A 394 11.35 -31.91 -15.69
C ARG A 394 10.47 -32.21 -14.49
N CYS A 395 9.92 -33.43 -14.44
CA CYS A 395 9.17 -33.93 -13.30
C CYS A 395 9.64 -35.35 -12.96
N GLU A 396 10.21 -35.53 -11.78
CA GLU A 396 10.78 -36.79 -11.30
C GLU A 396 9.96 -37.30 -10.10
N LEU A 397 9.51 -38.55 -10.16
CA LEU A 397 8.88 -39.21 -9.01
C LEU A 397 9.96 -39.53 -7.96
N ILE A 398 9.82 -38.95 -6.77
CA ILE A 398 10.71 -39.20 -5.63
C ILE A 398 10.27 -40.46 -4.89
N LEU A 399 8.99 -40.50 -4.51
CA LEU A 399 8.43 -41.55 -3.67
C LEU A 399 6.94 -41.70 -3.98
N ARG A 400 6.50 -42.94 -4.22
CA ARG A 400 5.09 -43.29 -4.15
C ARG A 400 4.75 -43.62 -2.70
N VAL A 401 3.94 -42.78 -2.06
CA VAL A 401 3.58 -42.91 -0.65
C VAL A 401 2.57 -44.04 -0.49
N ASP A 402 1.53 -44.02 -1.32
CA ASP A 402 0.52 -45.06 -1.47
C ASP A 402 -0.07 -45.03 -2.91
N ASP A 403 -1.26 -45.58 -3.12
CA ASP A 403 -1.91 -45.60 -4.43
C ASP A 403 -2.47 -44.25 -4.89
N ASP A 404 -2.63 -43.30 -3.96
CA ASP A 404 -3.26 -42.01 -4.19
C ASP A 404 -2.38 -40.82 -3.84
N ASP A 405 -1.24 -41.05 -3.18
CA ASP A 405 -0.31 -40.02 -2.73
C ASP A 405 1.10 -40.28 -3.25
N SER A 406 1.73 -39.25 -3.80
CA SER A 406 3.08 -39.33 -4.38
C SER A 406 3.86 -38.03 -4.22
N LEU A 407 5.17 -38.14 -4.06
CA LEU A 407 6.10 -37.03 -3.95
C LEU A 407 6.88 -36.87 -5.26
N TYR A 408 6.91 -35.65 -5.77
CA TYR A 408 7.59 -35.31 -7.02
C TYR A 408 8.60 -34.19 -6.80
N ARG A 409 9.69 -34.25 -7.57
CA ARG A 409 10.58 -33.11 -7.81
C ARG A 409 10.23 -32.50 -9.15
N LEU A 410 9.89 -31.23 -9.15
CA LEU A 410 9.57 -30.45 -10.34
C LEU A 410 10.66 -29.42 -10.59
N VAL A 411 11.07 -29.25 -11.85
CA VAL A 411 11.97 -28.19 -12.30
C VAL A 411 11.24 -27.28 -13.28
N THR A 412 11.33 -25.97 -13.06
CA THR A 412 10.73 -24.95 -13.92
C THR A 412 11.77 -23.88 -14.30
N PRO A 413 11.65 -23.23 -15.47
CA PRO A 413 12.59 -22.18 -15.88
C PRO A 413 12.35 -20.92 -15.04
N SER A 414 13.38 -20.32 -14.45
CA SER A 414 13.16 -19.08 -13.68
C SER A 414 12.77 -17.92 -14.59
N ILE A 415 11.65 -17.28 -14.30
CA ILE A 415 11.28 -16.02 -14.92
C ILE A 415 12.11 -14.92 -14.25
N GLY A 416 13.22 -14.54 -14.89
CA GLY A 416 13.99 -13.36 -14.49
C GLY A 416 13.10 -12.11 -14.51
N GLN A 417 13.26 -11.23 -13.52
CA GLN A 417 12.71 -9.88 -13.58
C GLN A 417 13.17 -9.23 -14.89
N GLY A 418 12.25 -9.09 -15.84
CA GLY A 418 12.49 -8.49 -17.15
C GLY A 418 12.78 -7.00 -17.05
N GLY A 419 13.98 -6.64 -16.61
CA GLY A 419 14.60 -5.33 -16.80
C GLY A 419 15.46 -5.37 -18.05
N VAL A 420 15.22 -4.42 -18.97
CA VAL A 420 15.97 -4.24 -20.21
C VAL A 420 17.47 -4.07 -19.94
N SER A 421 18.28 -5.10 -20.19
CA SER A 421 19.74 -4.97 -20.32
C SER A 421 20.16 -5.33 -21.74
N ASN A 422 20.33 -4.32 -22.58
CA ASN A 422 21.06 -4.43 -23.84
C ASN A 422 22.57 -4.48 -23.54
N SER A 423 23.11 -5.68 -23.32
CA SER A 423 24.55 -5.96 -23.41
C SER A 423 24.76 -7.43 -23.79
N PRO A 424 25.31 -7.74 -24.99
CA PRO A 424 25.62 -9.10 -25.37
C PRO A 424 27.02 -9.47 -24.86
N SER A 425 27.14 -9.81 -23.58
CA SER A 425 28.38 -10.41 -23.07
C SER A 425 28.18 -11.10 -21.72
N SER A 426 28.01 -12.43 -21.78
CA SER A 426 28.44 -13.47 -20.82
C SER A 426 27.40 -14.58 -20.70
N ASN A 427 27.86 -15.83 -20.74
CA ASN A 427 27.09 -17.04 -20.44
C ASN A 427 26.57 -17.00 -18.99
N GLN A 428 25.50 -16.26 -18.72
CA GLN A 428 24.71 -16.44 -17.51
C GLN A 428 23.66 -17.50 -17.80
N GLY A 429 23.93 -18.74 -17.39
CA GLY A 429 22.90 -19.77 -17.31
C GLY A 429 21.80 -19.24 -16.40
N GLY A 430 20.58 -19.11 -16.92
CA GLY A 430 19.43 -18.71 -16.12
C GLY A 430 19.32 -19.64 -14.91
N MET A 431 19.21 -19.08 -13.71
CA MET A 431 18.88 -19.90 -12.53
C MET A 431 17.60 -20.68 -12.84
N VAL A 432 17.54 -21.94 -12.48
CA VAL A 432 16.34 -22.79 -12.62
C VAL A 432 15.64 -22.88 -11.27
N GLN A 433 14.33 -23.01 -11.25
CA GLN A 433 13.55 -23.20 -10.02
C GLN A 433 13.27 -24.69 -9.82
N ASP A 434 13.32 -25.17 -8.58
CA ASP A 434 12.85 -26.52 -8.25
C ASP A 434 11.81 -26.53 -7.12
N PHE A 435 10.89 -27.49 -7.16
CA PHE A 435 9.84 -27.68 -6.15
C PHE A 435 9.81 -29.15 -5.73
N ILE A 436 9.51 -29.37 -4.45
CA ILE A 436 9.23 -30.70 -3.90
C ILE A 436 7.76 -30.73 -3.53
N LEU A 437 6.95 -31.47 -4.29
CA LEU A 437 5.49 -31.44 -4.21
C LEU A 437 4.91 -32.77 -3.73
N LEU A 438 3.99 -32.70 -2.76
CA LEU A 438 3.06 -33.77 -2.43
C LEU A 438 1.82 -33.64 -3.31
N ALA A 439 1.59 -34.66 -4.13
CA ALA A 439 0.40 -34.83 -4.94
C ALA A 439 -0.54 -35.84 -4.27
N SER A 440 -1.76 -35.40 -3.97
CA SER A 440 -2.79 -36.20 -3.30
C SER A 440 -4.05 -36.23 -4.14
N ARG A 441 -4.37 -37.39 -4.73
CA ARG A 441 -5.56 -37.56 -5.58
C ARG A 441 -6.67 -38.27 -4.82
N ARG A 442 -7.93 -37.88 -5.02
CA ARG A 442 -9.10 -38.54 -4.41
C ARG A 442 -10.27 -38.59 -5.40
N PRO A 443 -10.94 -39.76 -5.52
CA PRO A 443 -12.20 -39.85 -6.24
C PRO A 443 -13.34 -39.14 -5.49
N PRO A 444 -14.48 -38.89 -6.14
CA PRO A 444 -15.66 -38.31 -5.50
C PRO A 444 -16.19 -39.22 -4.38
N CYS A 445 -16.72 -38.62 -3.31
CA CYS A 445 -17.34 -39.34 -2.20
C CYS A 445 -18.79 -39.67 -2.51
N ASP A 446 -19.53 -38.71 -3.06
CA ASP A 446 -20.93 -38.85 -3.47
C ASP A 446 -21.14 -38.45 -4.93
N SER A 447 -22.30 -38.83 -5.50
CA SER A 447 -22.68 -38.42 -6.85
C SER A 447 -22.80 -36.89 -6.95
N GLY A 448 -22.00 -36.27 -7.82
CA GLY A 448 -21.95 -34.82 -8.00
C GLY A 448 -20.77 -34.13 -7.30
N ASP A 449 -20.01 -34.86 -6.49
CA ASP A 449 -18.71 -34.37 -6.01
C ASP A 449 -17.66 -34.40 -7.14
N PRO A 450 -16.66 -33.50 -7.09
CA PRO A 450 -15.57 -33.54 -8.03
C PRO A 450 -14.50 -34.54 -7.62
N TYR A 451 -13.77 -35.08 -8.61
CA TYR A 451 -12.45 -35.63 -8.38
C TYR A 451 -11.49 -34.52 -7.97
N VAL A 452 -10.56 -34.80 -7.06
CA VAL A 452 -9.64 -33.80 -6.52
C VAL A 452 -8.20 -34.28 -6.67
N ILE A 453 -7.33 -33.43 -7.19
CA ILE A 453 -5.88 -33.65 -7.25
C ILE A 453 -5.22 -32.46 -6.55
N ALA A 454 -4.82 -32.61 -5.30
CA ALA A 454 -4.25 -31.55 -4.49
C ALA A 454 -2.72 -31.58 -4.51
N LEU A 455 -2.10 -30.40 -4.65
CA LEU A 455 -0.67 -30.19 -4.74
C LEU A 455 -0.23 -29.20 -3.66
N ARG A 456 0.84 -29.55 -2.94
CA ARG A 456 1.48 -28.64 -1.99
C ARG A 456 2.96 -28.93 -1.82
N SER A 457 3.74 -27.93 -1.40
CA SER A 457 5.15 -28.11 -1.12
C SER A 457 5.41 -28.81 0.22
N VAL A 458 6.38 -29.72 0.22
CA VAL A 458 6.91 -30.38 1.42
C VAL A 458 8.42 -30.30 1.47
N THR A 459 9.01 -30.34 2.66
CA THR A 459 10.47 -30.40 2.82
C THR A 459 10.92 -31.82 3.14
N LEU A 460 11.92 -32.29 2.39
CA LEU A 460 12.51 -33.62 2.54
C LEU A 460 14.00 -33.47 2.90
N PRO A 461 14.49 -34.10 3.98
CA PRO A 461 15.92 -34.12 4.29
C PRO A 461 16.78 -34.75 3.17
N THR A 462 16.20 -35.66 2.38
CA THR A 462 16.87 -36.31 1.24
C THR A 462 16.98 -35.41 0.01
N HIS A 463 16.22 -34.31 -0.04
CA HIS A 463 16.18 -33.37 -1.18
C HIS A 463 16.34 -31.92 -0.70
N PRO A 464 17.48 -31.58 -0.05
CA PRO A 464 17.75 -30.21 0.39
C PRO A 464 17.86 -29.26 -0.81
N PRO A 465 17.81 -27.94 -0.60
CA PRO A 465 18.13 -26.95 -1.63
C PRO A 465 19.53 -27.23 -2.21
N ILE A 466 19.65 -27.22 -3.54
CA ILE A 466 20.89 -27.51 -4.26
C ILE A 466 21.42 -26.21 -4.88
N GLU A 467 22.73 -25.97 -4.80
CA GLU A 467 23.37 -24.84 -5.49
C GLU A 467 23.05 -24.87 -7.00
N GLY A 468 22.60 -23.74 -7.53
CA GLY A 468 22.15 -23.60 -8.93
C GLY A 468 20.64 -23.72 -9.14
N TYR A 469 19.88 -24.18 -8.14
CA TYR A 469 18.41 -24.18 -8.15
C TYR A 469 17.87 -23.23 -7.08
N ASN A 470 16.85 -22.45 -7.42
CA ASN A 470 16.07 -21.69 -6.45
C ASN A 470 14.86 -22.55 -6.01
N ARG A 471 14.84 -22.97 -4.73
CA ARG A 471 13.76 -23.80 -4.18
C ARG A 471 12.50 -22.97 -4.02
N GLY A 472 11.50 -23.23 -4.84
CA GLY A 472 10.20 -22.60 -4.75
C GLY A 472 9.23 -23.38 -3.87
N GLU A 473 8.17 -22.70 -3.41
CA GLU A 473 7.14 -23.27 -2.55
C GLU A 473 5.74 -23.00 -3.12
N VAL A 474 4.84 -23.96 -2.97
CA VAL A 474 3.43 -23.90 -3.37
C VAL A 474 2.58 -24.24 -2.15
N LEU A 475 1.81 -23.27 -1.68
CA LEU A 475 1.00 -23.43 -0.47
C LEU A 475 -0.19 -24.38 -0.68
N CYS A 476 -0.94 -24.15 -1.75
CA CYS A 476 -2.07 -24.97 -2.15
C CYS A 476 -2.35 -24.75 -3.65
N ALA A 477 -2.31 -25.82 -4.43
CA ALA A 477 -2.69 -25.81 -5.83
C ALA A 477 -3.34 -27.14 -6.21
N GLY A 478 -3.87 -27.25 -7.42
CA GLY A 478 -4.33 -28.53 -7.95
C GLY A 478 -5.59 -28.43 -8.78
N PHE A 479 -6.16 -29.59 -9.09
CA PHE A 479 -7.31 -29.72 -9.97
C PHE A 479 -8.55 -30.19 -9.22
N SER A 480 -9.69 -29.66 -9.64
CA SER A 480 -11.02 -30.20 -9.36
C SER A 480 -11.68 -30.54 -10.69
N ILE A 481 -12.14 -31.77 -10.84
CA ILE A 481 -12.72 -32.29 -12.08
C ILE A 481 -14.14 -32.73 -11.78
N LEU A 482 -15.11 -32.04 -12.37
CA LEU A 482 -16.53 -32.30 -12.16
C LEU A 482 -17.12 -32.95 -13.42
N GLU A 483 -17.89 -34.02 -13.26
CA GLU A 483 -18.65 -34.60 -14.36
C GLU A 483 -19.85 -33.71 -14.68
N VAL A 484 -19.90 -33.18 -15.91
CA VAL A 484 -21.04 -32.39 -16.41
C VAL A 484 -22.00 -33.29 -17.18
N SER A 485 -21.44 -34.22 -17.96
CA SER A 485 -22.17 -35.31 -18.61
C SER A 485 -21.22 -36.49 -18.83
N LYS A 486 -21.74 -37.64 -19.28
CA LYS A 486 -20.97 -38.88 -19.49
C LYS A 486 -19.64 -38.71 -20.23
N ASN A 487 -19.58 -37.75 -21.15
CA ASN A 487 -18.41 -37.49 -21.98
C ASN A 487 -17.78 -36.10 -21.76
N ILE A 488 -18.39 -35.24 -20.94
CA ILE A 488 -17.93 -33.85 -20.74
C ILE A 488 -17.60 -33.65 -19.27
N SER A 489 -16.37 -33.19 -19.01
CA SER A 489 -15.92 -32.82 -17.68
C SER A 489 -15.55 -31.34 -17.63
N LYS A 490 -15.83 -30.72 -16.48
CA LYS A 490 -15.38 -29.37 -16.16
C LYS A 490 -14.11 -29.48 -15.34
N ILE A 491 -13.02 -28.93 -15.88
CA ILE A 491 -11.71 -28.91 -15.23
C ILE A 491 -11.50 -27.54 -14.63
N SER A 492 -11.23 -27.51 -13.34
CA SER A 492 -10.91 -26.29 -12.59
C SER A 492 -9.55 -26.44 -11.94
N TYR A 493 -8.57 -25.65 -12.37
CA TYR A 493 -7.26 -25.57 -11.72
C TYR A 493 -7.26 -24.41 -10.74
N PHE A 494 -6.78 -24.66 -9.53
CA PHE A 494 -6.65 -23.66 -8.48
C PHE A 494 -5.19 -23.51 -8.12
N ASN A 495 -4.82 -22.28 -7.78
CA ASN A 495 -3.52 -22.02 -7.18
C ASN A 495 -3.63 -20.82 -6.23
N GLN A 496 -3.22 -21.06 -5.00
CA GLN A 496 -2.97 -20.01 -4.03
C GLN A 496 -1.56 -19.47 -4.30
N ALA A 497 -1.49 -18.31 -4.96
CA ALA A 497 -0.28 -17.83 -5.60
C ALA A 497 0.82 -17.57 -4.57
N SER A 498 1.95 -18.27 -4.74
CA SER A 498 3.19 -18.01 -4.02
C SER A 498 4.07 -17.02 -4.79
N PRO A 499 5.03 -16.34 -4.12
CA PRO A 499 5.98 -15.44 -4.76
C PRO A 499 6.66 -16.03 -6.01
N GLU A 500 6.93 -17.33 -6.01
CA GLU A 500 7.61 -18.02 -7.11
C GLU A 500 6.69 -18.34 -8.29
N VAL A 501 5.39 -18.54 -8.05
CA VAL A 501 4.40 -18.84 -9.09
C VAL A 501 3.78 -17.56 -9.68
N LEU A 502 3.78 -16.47 -8.92
CA LEU A 502 3.21 -15.18 -9.33
C LEU A 502 3.75 -14.63 -10.66
N PRO A 503 5.07 -14.65 -10.96
CA PRO A 503 5.60 -14.16 -12.22
C PRO A 503 4.97 -14.82 -13.45
N TYR A 504 4.61 -16.10 -13.36
CA TYR A 504 4.01 -16.85 -14.47
C TYR A 504 2.59 -16.39 -14.81
N ILE A 505 1.82 -15.95 -13.81
CA ILE A 505 0.38 -15.64 -13.95
C ILE A 505 0.07 -14.13 -13.91
N SER A 506 0.99 -13.32 -13.38
CA SER A 506 0.77 -11.89 -13.15
C SER A 506 0.40 -11.10 -14.42
N THR A 507 1.03 -11.40 -15.54
CA THR A 507 0.75 -10.77 -16.84
C THR A 507 -0.60 -11.19 -17.41
N ASP A 508 -1.02 -12.44 -17.20
CA ASP A 508 -2.34 -12.95 -17.60
C ASP A 508 -3.46 -12.36 -16.73
N ILE A 509 -3.25 -12.24 -15.42
CA ILE A 509 -4.19 -11.55 -14.50
C ILE A 509 -4.32 -10.07 -14.84
N ALA A 510 -3.24 -9.43 -15.28
CA ALA A 510 -3.25 -8.05 -15.75
C ALA A 510 -3.83 -7.89 -17.17
N GLY A 511 -4.16 -8.98 -17.86
CA GLY A 511 -4.65 -8.96 -19.25
C GLY A 511 -3.60 -8.58 -20.29
N LEU A 512 -2.31 -8.60 -19.92
CA LEU A 512 -1.17 -8.26 -20.77
C LEU A 512 -0.59 -9.46 -21.52
N SER A 513 -0.92 -10.68 -21.08
CA SER A 513 -0.55 -11.94 -21.72
C SER A 513 -1.78 -12.83 -21.94
N SER A 514 -1.61 -13.86 -22.75
CA SER A 514 -2.53 -15.00 -22.81
C SER A 514 -1.75 -16.33 -22.75
N SER A 515 -0.66 -16.35 -21.97
CA SER A 515 0.19 -17.53 -21.76
C SER A 515 -0.61 -18.63 -21.08
N PHE A 516 -1.31 -18.34 -19.98
CA PHE A 516 -2.15 -19.33 -19.30
C PHE A 516 -3.26 -19.90 -20.18
N TYR A 517 -3.85 -19.06 -21.04
CA TYR A 517 -4.79 -19.52 -22.04
C TYR A 517 -4.16 -20.57 -22.97
N GLY A 518 -2.94 -20.33 -23.46
CA GLY A 518 -2.20 -21.28 -24.28
C GLY A 518 -1.95 -22.61 -23.58
N ILE A 519 -1.57 -22.57 -22.30
CA ILE A 519 -1.31 -23.76 -21.47
C ILE A 519 -2.57 -24.61 -21.32
N PHE A 520 -3.71 -23.99 -21.00
CA PHE A 520 -4.98 -24.72 -20.85
C PHE A 520 -5.52 -25.24 -22.18
N CYS A 521 -5.20 -24.59 -23.30
CA CYS A 521 -5.47 -25.16 -24.62
C CYS A 521 -4.63 -26.42 -24.86
N SER A 522 -3.33 -26.38 -24.58
CA SER A 522 -2.46 -27.56 -24.68
C SER A 522 -2.94 -28.70 -23.76
N CYS A 523 -3.39 -28.38 -22.54
CA CYS A 523 -3.99 -29.34 -21.63
C CYS A 523 -5.24 -29.99 -22.24
N ASN A 524 -6.15 -29.19 -22.81
CA ASN A 524 -7.35 -29.71 -23.46
C ASN A 524 -7.00 -30.62 -24.66
N THR A 525 -6.05 -30.21 -25.49
CA THR A 525 -5.56 -31.04 -26.61
C THR A 525 -4.98 -32.37 -26.11
N PHE A 526 -4.11 -32.34 -25.09
CA PHE A 526 -3.53 -33.54 -24.48
C PHE A 526 -4.60 -34.50 -23.95
N LEU A 527 -5.62 -33.97 -23.26
CA LEU A 527 -6.71 -34.79 -22.74
C LEU A 527 -7.56 -35.43 -23.86
N GLN A 528 -7.82 -34.68 -24.94
CA GLN A 528 -8.57 -35.18 -26.09
C GLN A 528 -7.80 -36.23 -26.88
N GLU A 529 -6.49 -36.04 -27.07
CA GLU A 529 -5.61 -37.02 -27.74
C GLU A 529 -5.52 -38.33 -26.93
N ASN A 530 -5.63 -38.24 -25.60
CA ASN A 530 -5.56 -39.39 -24.70
C ASN A 530 -6.94 -39.84 -24.19
N ARG A 531 -8.02 -39.49 -24.90
CA ARG A 531 -9.41 -39.77 -24.49
C ARG A 531 -9.69 -41.27 -24.33
N GLU A 532 -9.11 -42.12 -25.17
CA GLU A 532 -9.26 -43.57 -25.13
C GLU A 532 -7.94 -44.23 -24.69
N ASP A 533 -8.01 -45.34 -23.94
CA ASP A 533 -6.81 -46.13 -23.65
C ASP A 533 -6.40 -46.91 -24.90
N HIS A 534 -5.32 -46.49 -25.56
CA HIS A 534 -4.62 -47.34 -26.52
C HIS A 534 -3.83 -48.43 -25.79
N ALA A 535 -4.53 -49.36 -25.15
CA ALA A 535 -3.97 -50.61 -24.67
C ALA A 535 -4.93 -51.77 -25.02
N SER A 536 -4.49 -52.60 -25.97
CA SER A 536 -5.02 -53.92 -26.38
C SER A 536 -6.18 -53.98 -27.40
N THR A 537 -5.88 -53.73 -28.68
CA THR A 537 -6.39 -54.60 -29.74
C THR A 537 -5.36 -55.71 -29.98
N PRO A 538 -5.66 -57.00 -29.72
CA PRO A 538 -4.82 -58.08 -30.19
C PRO A 538 -4.93 -58.14 -31.72
N SER A 539 -3.78 -58.18 -32.39
CA SER A 539 -3.68 -58.45 -33.82
C SER A 539 -4.43 -59.75 -34.16
N PRO A 540 -5.39 -59.76 -35.10
CA PRO A 540 -5.90 -61.01 -35.62
C PRO A 540 -4.82 -61.67 -36.49
N ASN A 541 -4.56 -62.94 -36.20
CA ASN A 541 -3.67 -63.84 -36.93
C ASN A 541 -3.96 -63.89 -38.43
#